data_AF-A0A847EVJ6-F1
#
_entry.id   AF-A0A847EVJ6-F1
#
_cell.length_a   1.000
_cell.length_b   1.000
_cell.length_c   1.000
_cell.angle_alpha   90.00
_cell.angle_beta   90.00
_cell.angle_gamma   90.00
#
_symmetry.space_group_name_H-M   'P 1'
#
loop_
_entity.id
_entity.type
_entity.pdbx_description
1 polymer ?
#
loop_
_entity_poly.entity_id
_entity_poly.type
_entity_poly.pdbx_seq_one_letter_code
_entity_poly.pdbx_strand_id
1 'polypeptide(L)'
;MYDLITQLVEQAESDKDYEGLVMDTLKYFSMDLPMDEETFMATKTEKNIDLIFDAVVDNYKRRMDKMAQVANPVVQQVFERQGAIYENILVPITDGKRTYNIPVNLKQAAESQSKEVVRSFEKAILLHTIDEAWKENLRELDDLRTSVQNASYEQKDPLLIYKLESYNLFKDMVLTINRKTCTTLMRGQLPFREPESVRQAAPEKRQDYSRYRTTKDDVGHQPQAPGQTQGRPGQPPMPPQERPVQPVRVEQKIGRNDPCPCGSGKKYKHCHGQNQ
;
A
#
# COMPACT_ATOMS: atom_id res chain seq x y z
N MET A 1 -11.81 -0.01 -12.61
CA MET A 1 -11.85 0.47 -14.02
C MET A 1 -13.01 1.41 -14.22
N TYR A 2 -14.27 0.99 -13.95
CA TYR A 2 -15.45 1.84 -14.06
C TYR A 2 -15.29 3.19 -13.34
N ASP A 3 -15.03 3.18 -12.03
CA ASP A 3 -14.85 4.42 -11.24
C ASP A 3 -13.78 5.37 -11.79
N LEU A 4 -12.69 4.82 -12.36
CA LEU A 4 -11.65 5.63 -12.98
C LEU A 4 -12.15 6.28 -14.27
N ILE A 5 -12.90 5.54 -15.09
CA ILE A 5 -13.48 6.08 -16.34
C ILE A 5 -14.52 7.14 -16.00
N THR A 6 -15.40 6.89 -15.03
CA THR A 6 -16.36 7.88 -14.52
C THR A 6 -15.65 9.16 -14.14
N GLN A 7 -14.60 9.08 -13.31
CA GLN A 7 -13.83 10.25 -12.92
C GLN A 7 -13.22 11.00 -14.11
N LEU A 8 -12.59 10.28 -15.05
CA LEU A 8 -11.93 10.90 -16.19
C LEU A 8 -12.92 11.57 -17.14
N VAL A 9 -14.07 10.93 -17.38
CA VAL A 9 -15.13 11.46 -18.26
C VAL A 9 -15.79 12.68 -17.61
N GLU A 10 -16.16 12.62 -16.33
CA GLU A 10 -16.75 13.74 -15.59
C GLU A 10 -15.79 14.94 -15.54
N GLN A 11 -14.50 14.69 -15.31
CA GLN A 11 -13.48 15.73 -15.31
C GLN A 11 -13.29 16.36 -16.70
N ALA A 12 -13.21 15.54 -17.75
CA ALA A 12 -13.07 16.02 -19.12
C ALA A 12 -14.30 16.82 -19.59
N GLU A 13 -15.50 16.45 -19.18
CA GLU A 13 -16.72 17.20 -19.49
C GLU A 13 -16.78 18.53 -18.74
N SER A 14 -16.41 18.54 -17.44
CA SER A 14 -16.31 19.76 -16.62
C SER A 14 -15.33 20.75 -17.23
N ASP A 15 -14.15 20.28 -17.62
CA ASP A 15 -13.05 21.11 -18.12
C ASP A 15 -13.16 21.38 -19.63
N LYS A 16 -14.10 20.71 -20.33
CA LYS A 16 -14.24 20.67 -21.79
C LYS A 16 -12.93 20.26 -22.49
N ASP A 17 -12.22 19.32 -21.88
CA ASP A 17 -10.90 18.88 -22.30
C ASP A 17 -10.94 17.46 -22.87
N TYR A 18 -11.37 17.34 -24.12
CA TYR A 18 -11.39 16.06 -24.83
C TYR A 18 -9.97 15.54 -25.12
N GLU A 19 -9.02 16.41 -25.45
CA GLU A 19 -7.62 16.02 -25.68
C GLU A 19 -7.00 15.42 -24.41
N GLY A 20 -7.30 16.01 -23.24
CA GLY A 20 -6.93 15.46 -21.93
C GLY A 20 -7.47 14.06 -21.71
N LEU A 21 -8.74 13.81 -22.06
CA LEU A 21 -9.35 12.48 -21.96
C LEU A 21 -8.67 11.45 -22.86
N VAL A 22 -8.30 11.84 -24.09
CA VAL A 22 -7.54 10.97 -25.01
C VAL A 22 -6.19 10.61 -24.40
N MET A 23 -5.46 11.61 -23.87
CA MET A 23 -4.16 11.40 -23.23
C MET A 23 -4.26 10.54 -21.98
N ASP A 24 -5.28 10.73 -21.14
CA ASP A 24 -5.50 9.92 -19.95
C ASP A 24 -5.92 8.49 -20.31
N THR A 25 -6.70 8.29 -21.37
CA THR A 25 -7.06 6.96 -21.86
C THR A 25 -5.83 6.19 -22.34
N LEU A 26 -4.94 6.84 -23.10
CA LEU A 26 -3.64 6.29 -23.49
C LEU A 26 -2.77 5.98 -22.27
N LYS A 27 -2.74 6.90 -21.30
CA LYS A 27 -1.92 6.76 -20.09
C LYS A 27 -2.39 5.63 -19.19
N TYR A 28 -3.67 5.49 -18.89
CA TYR A 28 -4.15 4.50 -17.93
C TYR A 28 -4.57 3.18 -18.58
N PHE A 29 -5.11 3.21 -19.80
CA PHE A 29 -5.66 2.04 -20.49
C PHE A 29 -4.81 1.57 -21.67
N SER A 30 -3.82 2.36 -22.11
CA SER A 30 -2.96 2.03 -23.27
C SER A 30 -3.78 1.74 -24.54
N MET A 31 -4.81 2.54 -24.77
CA MET A 31 -5.67 2.46 -25.94
C MET A 31 -6.13 3.85 -26.36
N ASP A 32 -6.53 3.96 -27.63
CA ASP A 32 -7.20 5.14 -28.15
C ASP A 32 -8.66 5.17 -27.69
N LEU A 33 -9.22 6.37 -27.62
CA LEU A 33 -10.62 6.57 -27.27
C LEU A 33 -11.52 6.02 -28.40
N PRO A 34 -12.61 5.29 -28.09
CA PRO A 34 -13.44 4.66 -29.13
C PRO A 34 -14.42 5.62 -29.82
N MET A 35 -14.30 6.92 -29.61
CA MET A 35 -15.23 7.94 -30.11
C MET A 35 -14.52 9.25 -30.37
N ASP A 36 -14.98 9.99 -31.37
CA ASP A 36 -14.50 11.32 -31.72
C ASP A 36 -15.09 12.41 -30.81
N GLU A 37 -14.48 13.59 -30.81
CA GLU A 37 -14.89 14.75 -29.99
C GLU A 37 -16.36 15.13 -30.20
N GLU A 38 -16.82 15.16 -31.45
CA GLU A 38 -18.22 15.48 -31.78
C GLU A 38 -19.20 14.49 -31.14
N THR A 39 -18.85 13.20 -31.15
CA THR A 39 -19.68 12.14 -30.58
C THR A 39 -19.69 12.21 -29.05
N PHE A 40 -18.54 12.54 -28.45
CA PHE A 40 -18.40 12.73 -27.02
C PHE A 40 -19.29 13.89 -26.53
N MET A 41 -19.23 15.05 -27.19
CA MET A 41 -20.01 16.23 -26.81
C MET A 41 -21.52 16.08 -27.07
N ALA A 42 -21.92 15.29 -28.07
CA ALA A 42 -23.32 15.06 -28.40
C ALA A 42 -24.02 14.03 -27.49
N THR A 43 -23.25 13.17 -26.83
CA THR A 43 -23.76 12.03 -26.05
C THR A 43 -23.79 12.37 -24.56
N LYS A 44 -24.75 11.81 -23.82
CA LYS A 44 -24.82 11.98 -22.36
C LYS A 44 -23.64 11.33 -21.66
N THR A 45 -23.16 11.94 -20.59
CA THR A 45 -22.05 11.48 -19.72
C THR A 45 -22.14 10.00 -19.37
N GLU A 46 -23.29 9.55 -18.84
CA GLU A 46 -23.51 8.16 -18.42
C GLU A 46 -23.28 7.17 -19.58
N LYS A 47 -23.75 7.52 -20.78
CA LYS A 47 -23.60 6.69 -21.97
C LYS A 47 -22.16 6.72 -22.50
N ASN A 48 -21.46 7.85 -22.38
CA ASN A 48 -20.03 7.92 -22.70
C ASN A 48 -19.21 7.02 -21.78
N ILE A 49 -19.51 7.03 -20.47
CA ILE A 49 -18.86 6.17 -19.48
C ILE A 49 -19.04 4.70 -19.86
N ASP A 50 -20.27 4.27 -20.16
CA ASP A 50 -20.56 2.87 -20.51
C ASP A 50 -19.83 2.45 -21.79
N LEU A 51 -19.86 3.28 -22.84
CA LEU A 51 -19.17 2.99 -24.12
C LEU A 51 -17.66 2.87 -23.95
N ILE A 52 -17.04 3.77 -23.19
CA ILE A 52 -15.60 3.73 -22.91
C ILE A 52 -15.27 2.52 -22.03
N PHE A 53 -16.11 2.23 -21.03
CA PHE A 53 -15.92 1.08 -20.15
C PHE A 53 -15.95 -0.24 -20.91
N ASP A 54 -16.94 -0.46 -21.76
CA ASP A 54 -17.05 -1.67 -22.58
C ASP A 54 -15.81 -1.84 -23.48
N ALA A 55 -15.38 -0.76 -24.13
CA ALA A 55 -14.19 -0.77 -24.99
C ALA A 55 -12.91 -1.10 -24.19
N VAL A 56 -12.76 -0.54 -22.98
CA VAL A 56 -11.63 -0.78 -22.07
C VAL A 56 -11.63 -2.23 -21.59
N VAL A 57 -12.79 -2.77 -21.18
CA VAL A 57 -12.92 -4.16 -20.72
C VAL A 57 -12.61 -5.14 -21.84
N ASP A 58 -13.07 -4.86 -23.06
CA ASP A 58 -12.77 -5.71 -24.21
C ASP A 58 -11.30 -5.66 -24.60
N ASN A 59 -10.67 -4.48 -24.54
CA ASN A 59 -9.22 -4.36 -24.71
C ASN A 59 -8.47 -5.18 -23.66
N TYR A 60 -8.86 -5.02 -22.39
CA TYR A 60 -8.29 -5.76 -21.27
C TYR A 60 -8.34 -7.28 -21.50
N LYS A 61 -9.52 -7.82 -21.80
CA LYS A 61 -9.73 -9.25 -22.08
C LYS A 61 -8.81 -9.74 -23.19
N ARG A 62 -8.77 -9.04 -24.32
CA ARG A 62 -7.88 -9.40 -25.46
C ARG A 62 -6.41 -9.45 -25.05
N ARG A 63 -5.94 -8.52 -24.22
CA ARG A 63 -4.55 -8.49 -23.74
C ARG A 63 -4.26 -9.63 -22.76
N MET A 64 -5.17 -9.91 -21.85
CA MET A 64 -5.05 -11.02 -20.90
C MET A 64 -5.06 -12.37 -21.61
N ASP A 65 -5.92 -12.55 -22.61
CA ASP A 65 -5.94 -13.77 -23.43
C ASP A 65 -4.63 -13.96 -24.19
N LYS A 66 -4.07 -12.88 -24.78
CA LYS A 66 -2.77 -12.92 -25.42
C LYS A 66 -1.64 -13.28 -24.45
N MET A 67 -1.68 -12.74 -23.23
CA MET A 67 -0.72 -13.08 -22.17
C MET A 67 -0.80 -14.58 -21.81
N ALA A 68 -2.01 -15.12 -21.65
CA ALA A 68 -2.21 -16.55 -21.39
C ALA A 68 -1.71 -17.42 -22.55
N GLN A 69 -1.98 -17.03 -23.80
CA GLN A 69 -1.49 -17.73 -25.00
C GLN A 69 0.05 -17.77 -25.06
N VAL A 70 0.72 -16.67 -24.68
CA VAL A 70 2.19 -16.60 -24.61
C VAL A 70 2.74 -17.45 -23.47
N ALA A 71 2.07 -17.46 -22.31
CA ALA A 71 2.49 -18.27 -21.16
C ALA A 71 2.32 -19.78 -21.39
N ASN A 72 1.28 -20.18 -22.11
CA ASN A 72 0.85 -21.58 -22.22
C ASN A 72 1.92 -22.57 -22.67
N PRO A 73 2.69 -22.34 -23.76
CA PRO A 73 3.74 -23.29 -24.16
C PRO A 73 4.82 -23.47 -23.08
N VAL A 74 5.18 -22.39 -22.38
CA VAL A 74 6.19 -22.43 -21.31
C VAL A 74 5.66 -23.19 -20.10
N VAL A 75 4.42 -22.91 -19.69
CA VAL A 75 3.77 -23.60 -18.56
C VAL A 75 3.62 -25.09 -18.85
N GLN A 76 3.20 -25.48 -20.05
CA GLN A 76 3.09 -26.88 -20.46
C GLN A 76 4.44 -27.59 -20.44
N GLN A 77 5.48 -26.97 -21.03
CA GLN A 77 6.83 -27.52 -21.02
C GLN A 77 7.38 -27.73 -19.60
N VAL A 78 7.12 -26.79 -18.68
CA VAL A 78 7.55 -26.91 -17.28
C VAL A 78 6.74 -27.98 -16.56
N PHE A 79 5.43 -28.07 -16.81
CA PHE A 79 4.57 -29.11 -16.23
C PHE A 79 5.00 -30.52 -16.65
N GLU A 80 5.32 -30.73 -17.92
CA GLU A 80 5.78 -32.03 -18.42
C GLU A 80 7.15 -32.43 -17.86
N ARG A 81 8.09 -31.49 -17.77
CA ARG A 81 9.46 -31.76 -17.29
C ARG A 81 9.57 -31.87 -15.78
N GLN A 82 8.79 -31.08 -15.04
CA GLN A 82 9.01 -30.80 -13.62
C GLN A 82 7.73 -30.86 -12.76
N GLY A 83 6.58 -31.26 -13.32
CA GLY A 83 5.29 -31.26 -12.63
C GLY A 83 5.22 -32.15 -11.38
N ALA A 84 6.12 -33.13 -11.25
CA ALA A 84 6.23 -33.96 -10.04
C ALA A 84 7.06 -33.33 -8.91
N ILE A 85 7.85 -32.30 -9.21
CA ILE A 85 8.83 -31.72 -8.28
C ILE A 85 8.28 -30.44 -7.64
N TYR A 86 7.50 -29.64 -8.38
CA TYR A 86 7.08 -28.31 -7.95
C TYR A 86 5.57 -28.09 -8.09
N GLU A 87 4.96 -27.60 -7.01
CA GLU A 87 3.55 -27.22 -7.00
C GLU A 87 3.32 -25.78 -7.50
N ASN A 88 4.24 -24.86 -7.18
CA ASN A 88 4.15 -23.44 -7.56
C ASN A 88 5.41 -22.98 -8.32
N ILE A 89 5.21 -22.19 -9.37
CA ILE A 89 6.26 -21.56 -10.17
C ILE A 89 6.22 -20.04 -10.03
N LEU A 90 7.37 -19.37 -10.17
CA LEU A 90 7.41 -17.91 -10.28
C LEU A 90 7.34 -17.50 -11.74
N VAL A 91 6.30 -16.76 -12.10
CA VAL A 91 6.14 -16.17 -13.41
C VAL A 91 6.54 -14.69 -13.34
N PRO A 92 7.65 -14.28 -13.97
CA PRO A 92 8.04 -12.88 -14.02
C PRO A 92 7.12 -12.14 -15.00
N ILE A 93 6.38 -11.14 -14.53
CA ILE A 93 5.55 -10.25 -15.36
C ILE A 93 6.09 -8.84 -15.21
N THR A 94 6.22 -8.09 -16.29
CA THR A 94 6.72 -6.71 -16.27
C THR A 94 5.73 -5.73 -16.88
N ASP A 95 5.67 -4.52 -16.32
CA ASP A 95 4.94 -3.38 -16.89
C ASP A 95 5.86 -2.43 -17.69
N GLY A 96 7.12 -2.85 -17.92
CA GLY A 96 8.19 -2.06 -18.52
C GLY A 96 9.04 -1.27 -17.51
N LYS A 97 8.56 -1.05 -16.28
CA LYS A 97 9.31 -0.35 -15.21
C LYS A 97 9.72 -1.29 -14.09
N ARG A 98 8.84 -2.21 -13.70
CA ARG A 98 9.03 -3.16 -12.61
C ARG A 98 8.82 -4.59 -13.13
N THR A 99 9.44 -5.55 -12.46
CA THR A 99 9.20 -6.97 -12.69
C THR A 99 8.60 -7.57 -11.42
N TYR A 100 7.44 -8.20 -11.58
CA TYR A 100 6.69 -8.86 -10.54
C TYR A 100 6.87 -10.37 -10.68
N ASN A 101 7.40 -11.02 -9.65
CA ASN A 101 7.52 -12.48 -9.63
C ASN A 101 6.25 -13.05 -9.01
N ILE A 102 5.30 -13.47 -9.84
CA ILE A 102 4.00 -13.93 -9.40
C ILE A 102 4.08 -15.43 -9.10
N PRO A 103 3.78 -15.88 -7.87
CA PRO A 103 3.63 -17.30 -7.58
C PRO A 103 2.34 -17.82 -8.23
N VAL A 104 2.46 -18.86 -9.04
CA VAL A 104 1.33 -19.49 -9.74
C VAL A 104 1.37 -20.99 -9.50
N ASN A 105 0.21 -21.59 -9.21
CA ASN A 105 0.08 -23.04 -9.11
C ASN A 105 0.23 -23.68 -10.49
N LEU A 106 1.23 -24.55 -10.65
CA LEU A 106 1.62 -25.11 -11.94
C LEU A 106 0.53 -26.02 -12.52
N LYS A 107 -0.11 -26.83 -11.67
CA LYS A 107 -1.18 -27.75 -12.09
C LYS A 107 -2.40 -26.97 -12.59
N GLN A 108 -2.87 -26.00 -11.80
CA GLN A 108 -4.01 -25.16 -12.20
C GLN A 108 -3.69 -24.34 -13.45
N ALA A 109 -2.47 -23.83 -13.59
CA ALA A 109 -2.05 -23.11 -14.79
C ALA A 109 -2.05 -24.01 -16.04
N ALA A 110 -1.55 -25.25 -15.94
CA ALA A 110 -1.57 -26.19 -17.07
C ALA A 110 -3.00 -26.60 -17.47
N GLU A 111 -3.86 -26.93 -16.50
CA GLU A 111 -5.25 -27.33 -16.74
C GLU A 111 -6.12 -26.20 -17.30
N SER A 112 -5.85 -24.95 -16.88
CA SER A 112 -6.62 -23.76 -17.28
C SER A 112 -6.11 -23.06 -18.54
N GLN A 113 -5.18 -23.67 -19.29
CA GLN A 113 -4.52 -23.05 -20.45
C GLN A 113 -3.86 -21.70 -20.09
N SER A 114 -3.19 -21.65 -18.94
CA SER A 114 -2.51 -20.49 -18.36
C SER A 114 -3.40 -19.30 -17.97
N LYS A 115 -4.73 -19.47 -17.90
CA LYS A 115 -5.62 -18.45 -17.33
C LYS A 115 -5.35 -18.20 -15.85
N GLU A 116 -4.88 -19.20 -15.11
CA GLU A 116 -4.51 -19.00 -13.71
C GLU A 116 -3.32 -18.05 -13.53
N VAL A 117 -2.43 -17.94 -14.52
CA VAL A 117 -1.33 -16.95 -14.51
C VAL A 117 -1.90 -15.53 -14.48
N VAL A 118 -2.90 -15.27 -15.33
CA VAL A 118 -3.61 -13.98 -15.39
C VAL A 118 -4.28 -13.69 -14.06
N ARG A 119 -5.05 -14.65 -13.53
CA ARG A 119 -5.80 -14.48 -12.28
C ARG A 119 -4.88 -14.23 -11.09
N SER A 120 -3.76 -14.96 -11.03
CA SER A 120 -2.74 -14.77 -9.98
C SER A 120 -2.06 -13.41 -10.09
N PHE A 121 -1.78 -12.96 -11.32
CA PHE A 121 -1.25 -11.62 -11.59
C PHE A 121 -2.22 -10.52 -11.13
N GLU A 122 -3.50 -10.60 -11.50
CA GLU A 122 -4.53 -9.65 -11.09
C GLU A 122 -4.59 -9.48 -9.57
N LYS A 123 -4.69 -10.60 -8.85
CA LYS A 123 -4.74 -10.62 -7.38
C LYS A 123 -3.48 -10.02 -6.77
N ALA A 124 -2.31 -10.41 -7.27
CA ALA A 124 -1.04 -9.95 -6.72
C ALA A 124 -0.84 -8.45 -6.92
N ILE A 125 -1.17 -7.92 -8.11
CA ILE A 125 -1.06 -6.48 -8.40
C ILE A 125 -2.05 -5.68 -7.56
N LEU A 126 -3.29 -6.15 -7.42
CA LEU A 126 -4.29 -5.50 -6.56
C LEU A 126 -3.81 -5.43 -5.11
N LEU A 127 -3.41 -6.56 -4.53
CA LEU A 127 -2.95 -6.64 -3.13
C LEU A 127 -1.71 -5.77 -2.90
N HIS A 128 -0.73 -5.85 -3.80
CA HIS A 128 0.48 -5.03 -3.71
C HIS A 128 0.16 -3.54 -3.80
N THR A 129 -0.74 -3.14 -4.70
CA THR A 129 -1.08 -1.72 -4.89
C THR A 129 -1.86 -1.18 -3.70
N ILE A 130 -2.79 -1.97 -3.15
CA ILE A 130 -3.56 -1.60 -1.96
C ILE A 130 -2.64 -1.45 -0.75
N ASP A 131 -1.75 -2.42 -0.50
CA ASP A 131 -0.84 -2.36 0.66
C ASP A 131 0.08 -1.14 0.59
N GLU A 132 0.68 -0.85 -0.58
CA GLU A 132 1.52 0.32 -0.76
C GLU A 132 0.76 1.64 -0.56
N ALA A 133 -0.44 1.77 -1.13
CA ALA A 133 -1.25 2.97 -0.98
C ALA A 133 -1.76 3.15 0.46
N TRP A 134 -2.11 2.06 1.13
CA TRP A 134 -2.56 2.08 2.51
C TRP A 134 -1.44 2.48 3.47
N LYS A 135 -0.23 1.92 3.30
CA LYS A 135 0.95 2.30 4.09
C LYS A 135 1.28 3.78 3.93
N GLU A 136 1.15 4.34 2.73
CA GLU A 136 1.39 5.76 2.50
C GLU A 136 0.30 6.64 3.15
N ASN A 137 -0.98 6.28 2.96
CA ASN A 137 -2.08 6.99 3.60
C ASN A 137 -1.98 6.99 5.14
N LEU A 138 -1.51 5.91 5.76
CA LEU A 138 -1.26 5.90 7.21
C LEU A 138 -0.17 6.90 7.63
N ARG A 139 0.87 7.10 6.82
CA ARG A 139 1.89 8.12 7.08
C ARG A 139 1.32 9.52 6.94
N GLU A 140 0.56 9.77 5.87
CA GLU A 140 -0.11 11.05 5.63
C GLU A 140 -1.08 11.40 6.77
N LEU A 141 -1.81 10.41 7.32
CA LEU A 141 -2.69 10.60 8.48
C LEU A 141 -1.91 10.95 9.77
N ASP A 142 -0.75 10.33 9.99
CA ASP A 142 0.11 10.65 11.14
C ASP A 142 0.69 12.07 11.04
N ASP A 143 1.10 12.49 9.84
CA ASP A 143 1.57 13.85 9.56
C ASP A 143 0.45 14.88 9.72
N LEU A 144 -0.73 14.58 9.16
CA LEU A 144 -1.94 15.40 9.31
C LEU A 144 -2.30 15.58 10.79
N ARG A 145 -2.23 14.51 11.59
CA ARG A 145 -2.51 14.58 13.03
C ARG A 145 -1.60 15.57 13.74
N THR A 146 -0.32 15.63 13.37
CA THR A 146 0.65 16.55 13.95
C THR A 146 0.41 17.99 13.45
N SER A 147 0.09 18.16 12.17
CA SER A 147 -0.23 19.47 11.57
C SER A 147 -1.49 20.11 12.18
N VAL A 148 -2.55 19.32 12.38
CA VAL A 148 -3.83 19.80 12.91
C VAL A 148 -3.74 20.23 14.39
N GLN A 149 -2.75 19.76 15.15
CA GLN A 149 -2.47 20.29 16.48
C GLN A 149 -2.12 21.79 16.43
N ASN A 150 -1.42 22.22 15.37
CA ASN A 150 -1.11 23.64 15.14
C ASN A 150 -2.34 24.43 14.64
N ALA A 151 -3.37 23.79 14.09
CA ALA A 151 -4.59 24.46 13.67
C ALA A 151 -5.45 24.98 14.85
N SER A 152 -5.19 24.50 16.08
CA SER A 152 -5.81 25.05 17.30
C SER A 152 -5.54 26.54 17.48
N TYR A 153 -4.43 27.05 16.93
CA TYR A 153 -4.09 28.48 16.96
C TYR A 153 -5.03 29.33 16.07
N GLU A 154 -5.72 28.74 15.10
CA GLU A 154 -6.67 29.43 14.21
C GLU A 154 -8.12 29.48 14.73
N GLN A 155 -8.38 29.03 15.97
CA GLN A 155 -9.73 28.91 16.57
C GLN A 155 -10.73 28.05 15.77
N LYS A 156 -10.25 27.18 14.89
CA LYS A 156 -11.05 26.14 14.24
C LYS A 156 -11.03 24.86 15.08
N ASP A 157 -12.07 24.04 14.97
CA ASP A 157 -12.11 22.74 15.66
C ASP A 157 -11.11 21.77 14.99
N PRO A 158 -10.01 21.39 15.67
CA PRO A 158 -9.01 20.48 15.11
C PRO A 158 -9.61 19.12 14.78
N LEU A 159 -10.58 18.64 15.56
CA LEU A 159 -11.20 17.33 15.30
C LEU A 159 -11.98 17.35 13.97
N LEU A 160 -12.67 18.45 13.67
CA LEU A 160 -13.42 18.60 12.43
C LEU A 160 -12.48 18.67 11.22
N ILE A 161 -11.41 19.46 11.30
CA ILE A 161 -10.40 19.55 10.23
C ILE A 161 -9.79 18.18 9.96
N TYR A 162 -9.35 17.48 11.01
CA TYR A 162 -8.79 16.14 10.87
C TYR A 162 -9.75 15.18 10.15
N LYS A 163 -11.05 15.20 10.52
CA LYS A 163 -12.06 14.33 9.90
C LYS A 163 -12.28 14.65 8.42
N LEU A 164 -12.38 15.92 8.06
CA LEU A 164 -12.61 16.33 6.67
C LEU A 164 -11.38 16.01 5.81
N GLU A 165 -10.19 16.34 6.31
CA GLU A 165 -8.95 16.18 5.56
C GLU A 165 -8.54 14.70 5.45
N SER A 166 -8.69 13.91 6.51
CA SER A 166 -8.45 12.45 6.46
C SER A 166 -9.36 11.74 5.46
N TYR A 167 -10.60 12.22 5.30
CA TYR A 167 -11.51 11.67 4.29
C TYR A 167 -11.09 12.03 2.86
N ASN A 168 -10.56 13.24 2.63
CA ASN A 168 -10.00 13.62 1.34
C ASN A 168 -8.75 12.79 1.00
N LEU A 169 -7.83 12.59 1.96
CA LEU A 169 -6.68 11.69 1.79
C LEU A 169 -7.11 10.27 1.42
N PHE A 170 -8.16 9.75 2.09
CA PHE A 170 -8.70 8.44 1.76
C PHE A 170 -9.27 8.37 0.33
N LYS A 171 -10.01 9.40 -0.11
CA LYS A 171 -10.51 9.48 -1.50
C LYS A 171 -9.34 9.45 -2.49
N ASP A 172 -8.31 10.25 -2.27
CA ASP A 172 -7.14 10.33 -3.14
C ASP A 172 -6.35 9.00 -3.16
N MET A 173 -6.29 8.31 -2.02
CA MET A 173 -5.73 6.96 -1.94
C MET A 173 -6.51 5.98 -2.83
N VAL A 174 -7.85 5.95 -2.76
CA VAL A 174 -8.68 5.07 -3.60
C VAL A 174 -8.47 5.37 -5.09
N LEU A 175 -8.43 6.66 -5.46
CA LEU A 175 -8.14 7.08 -6.83
C LEU A 175 -6.75 6.64 -7.29
N THR A 176 -5.75 6.76 -6.42
CA THR A 176 -4.38 6.31 -6.68
C THR A 176 -4.31 4.81 -6.89
N ILE A 177 -5.03 4.02 -6.08
CA ILE A 177 -5.14 2.57 -6.24
C ILE A 177 -5.75 2.25 -7.60
N ASN A 178 -6.86 2.88 -7.97
CA ASN A 178 -7.53 2.66 -9.24
C ASN A 178 -6.62 2.98 -10.43
N ARG A 179 -5.96 4.14 -10.43
CA ARG A 179 -5.02 4.57 -11.49
C ARG A 179 -3.83 3.61 -11.63
N LYS A 180 -3.14 3.31 -10.52
CA LYS A 180 -1.96 2.43 -10.53
C LYS A 180 -2.32 1.00 -10.93
N THR A 181 -3.43 0.47 -10.43
CA THR A 181 -3.90 -0.88 -10.77
C THR A 181 -4.21 -0.97 -12.26
N CYS A 182 -5.04 -0.08 -12.81
CA CYS A 182 -5.39 -0.11 -14.23
C CYS A 182 -4.15 0.04 -15.12
N THR A 183 -3.26 0.97 -14.79
CA THR A 183 -1.98 1.19 -15.50
C THR A 183 -1.13 -0.07 -15.54
N THR A 184 -0.98 -0.75 -14.40
CA THR A 184 -0.10 -1.92 -14.25
C THR A 184 -0.70 -3.14 -14.93
N LEU A 185 -2.00 -3.38 -14.74
CA LEU A 185 -2.71 -4.48 -15.38
C LEU A 185 -2.72 -4.35 -16.90
N MET A 186 -2.95 -3.13 -17.40
CA MET A 186 -2.93 -2.88 -18.84
C MET A 186 -1.52 -3.05 -19.39
N ARG A 187 -0.47 -2.54 -18.74
CA ARG A 187 0.90 -2.65 -19.26
C ARG A 187 1.58 -4.00 -19.05
N GLY A 188 0.99 -4.90 -18.26
CA GLY A 188 1.55 -6.22 -17.94
C GLY A 188 1.88 -7.05 -19.19
N GLN A 189 3.13 -7.49 -19.29
CA GLN A 189 3.65 -8.35 -20.35
C GLN A 189 4.62 -9.38 -19.76
N LEU A 190 4.66 -10.55 -20.37
CA LEU A 190 5.66 -11.56 -20.05
C LEU A 190 6.95 -11.21 -20.80
N PRO A 191 8.10 -11.06 -20.11
CA PRO A 191 9.37 -10.94 -20.80
C PRO A 191 9.66 -12.26 -21.50
N PHE A 192 9.76 -12.25 -22.83
CA PHE A 192 10.30 -13.39 -23.56
C PHE A 192 11.76 -13.56 -23.16
N ARG A 193 12.02 -14.50 -22.24
CA ARG A 193 13.35 -15.03 -21.95
C ARG A 193 13.31 -16.52 -22.20
N GLU A 194 14.38 -17.03 -22.80
CA GLU A 194 14.60 -18.47 -22.97
C GLU A 194 14.36 -19.23 -21.65
N PRO A 195 13.89 -20.50 -21.73
CA PRO A 195 13.33 -21.25 -20.60
C PRO A 195 14.29 -21.50 -19.41
N GLU A 196 15.56 -21.11 -19.48
CA GLU A 196 16.52 -21.30 -18.39
C GLU A 196 16.29 -20.40 -17.15
N SER A 197 15.38 -19.42 -17.20
CA SER A 197 15.22 -18.44 -16.11
C SER A 197 14.02 -18.65 -15.17
N VAL A 198 13.23 -19.73 -15.33
CA VAL A 198 12.11 -20.05 -14.43
C VAL A 198 12.68 -20.56 -13.09
N ARG A 199 12.74 -19.67 -12.10
CA ARG A 199 13.18 -20.00 -10.74
C ARG A 199 12.03 -20.55 -9.91
N GLN A 200 12.32 -21.59 -9.13
CA GLN A 200 11.38 -22.15 -8.16
C GLN A 200 10.91 -21.07 -7.18
N ALA A 201 9.59 -21.03 -6.91
CA ALA A 201 9.06 -20.21 -5.83
C ALA A 201 9.56 -20.76 -4.49
N ALA A 202 10.33 -19.95 -3.75
CA ALA A 202 10.61 -20.26 -2.36
C ALA A 202 9.29 -20.22 -1.57
N PRO A 203 9.07 -21.12 -0.60
CA PRO A 203 7.87 -21.08 0.23
C PRO A 203 7.75 -19.72 0.90
N GLU A 204 6.53 -19.15 0.94
CA GLU A 204 6.24 -17.87 1.59
C GLU A 204 6.75 -17.91 3.03
N LYS A 205 7.84 -17.19 3.31
CA LYS A 205 8.29 -16.98 4.68
C LYS A 205 7.27 -16.08 5.35
N ARG A 206 6.45 -16.65 6.25
CA ARG A 206 5.64 -15.89 7.19
C ARG A 206 6.57 -14.89 7.88
N GLN A 207 6.34 -13.61 7.66
CA GLN A 207 7.11 -12.56 8.30
C GLN A 207 6.80 -12.63 9.79
N ASP A 208 7.81 -13.01 10.59
CA ASP A 208 7.69 -13.07 12.04
C ASP A 208 7.72 -11.65 12.60
N TYR A 209 6.52 -11.10 12.83
CA TYR A 209 6.33 -9.75 13.40
C TYR A 209 6.66 -9.68 14.90
N SER A 210 7.09 -10.77 15.55
CA SER A 210 7.45 -10.76 16.98
C SER A 210 8.62 -9.83 17.31
N ARG A 211 9.43 -9.47 16.31
CA ARG A 211 10.58 -8.56 16.44
C ARG A 211 10.34 -7.15 15.94
N TYR A 212 9.13 -6.83 15.49
CA TYR A 212 8.80 -5.48 15.03
C TYR A 212 8.64 -4.55 16.26
N ARG A 213 9.68 -3.76 16.56
CA ARG A 213 9.63 -2.68 17.54
C ARG A 213 9.34 -1.37 16.82
N THR A 214 8.11 -0.88 16.94
CA THR A 214 7.73 0.48 16.53
C THR A 214 7.99 1.43 17.69
N THR A 215 9.24 1.81 17.89
CA THR A 215 9.58 2.92 18.80
C THR A 215 10.08 4.06 17.93
N LYS A 216 9.33 5.15 17.90
CA LYS A 216 9.76 6.40 17.26
C LYS A 216 10.84 6.97 18.17
N ASP A 217 12.11 6.89 17.75
CA ASP A 217 13.18 7.61 18.42
C ASP A 217 12.88 9.10 18.25
N ASP A 218 12.44 9.73 19.33
CA ASP A 218 12.29 11.17 19.43
C ASP A 218 13.70 11.77 19.31
N VAL A 219 14.03 12.30 18.14
CA VAL A 219 15.33 12.94 17.87
C VAL A 219 15.34 14.28 18.60
N GLY A 220 15.53 14.22 19.91
CA GLY A 220 15.33 15.37 20.78
C GLY A 220 15.93 15.19 22.16
N HIS A 221 17.25 14.96 22.24
CA HIS A 221 18.18 15.43 23.28
C HIS A 221 19.41 14.53 23.29
N GLN A 222 20.50 14.97 22.65
CA GLN A 222 21.84 14.50 23.02
C GLN A 222 22.23 15.19 24.33
N PRO A 223 22.48 14.47 25.43
CA PRO A 223 23.14 15.07 26.59
C PRO A 223 24.62 15.23 26.24
N GLN A 224 25.04 16.46 25.98
CA GLN A 224 26.45 16.79 25.79
C GLN A 224 27.20 16.56 27.12
N ALA A 225 28.23 15.72 27.07
CA ALA A 225 29.07 15.41 28.22
C ALA A 225 29.82 16.68 28.72
N PRO A 226 30.01 16.86 30.04
CA PRO A 226 30.65 18.05 30.58
C PRO A 226 32.18 17.91 30.55
N GLY A 227 32.85 18.73 29.75
CA GLY A 227 34.31 18.83 29.83
C GLY A 227 34.97 19.61 28.69
N GLN A 228 35.18 20.91 28.91
CA GLN A 228 36.44 21.65 28.72
C GLN A 228 36.17 23.14 28.49
N THR A 229 36.64 23.92 29.44
CA THR A 229 36.59 25.38 29.55
C THR A 229 37.72 26.02 28.74
N GLN A 230 37.38 26.95 27.83
CA GLN A 230 38.31 27.99 27.38
C GLN A 230 37.58 29.34 27.40
N GLY A 231 38.17 30.28 28.15
CA GLY A 231 37.50 31.49 28.63
C GLY A 231 37.32 32.60 27.59
N ARG A 232 36.19 33.28 27.68
CA ARG A 232 35.93 34.63 27.16
C ARG A 232 35.38 35.48 28.30
N PRO A 233 35.98 36.64 28.66
CA PRO A 233 35.46 37.49 29.71
C PRO A 233 34.42 38.48 29.15
N GLY A 234 33.25 38.58 29.79
CA GLY A 234 32.38 39.76 29.59
C GLY A 234 30.85 39.57 29.54
N GLN A 235 30.23 38.71 30.35
CA GLN A 235 28.76 38.77 30.55
C GLN A 235 28.35 38.61 32.03
N PRO A 236 27.38 39.41 32.51
CA PRO A 236 26.87 39.32 33.88
C PRO A 236 25.96 38.08 34.09
N PRO A 237 25.85 37.55 35.32
CA PRO A 237 25.23 36.25 35.59
C PRO A 237 23.68 36.31 35.58
N MET A 238 23.06 35.34 34.91
CA MET A 238 21.62 35.04 34.97
C MET A 238 21.27 34.17 36.20
N PRO A 239 20.03 34.24 36.73
CA PRO A 239 19.62 33.53 37.94
C PRO A 239 19.50 31.99 37.75
N PRO A 240 19.54 31.19 38.84
CA PRO A 240 19.68 29.73 38.76
C PRO A 240 18.43 29.03 38.21
N GLN A 241 18.58 28.24 37.15
CA GLN A 241 17.55 27.32 36.64
C GLN A 241 17.33 26.15 37.61
N GLU A 242 16.05 25.86 37.88
CA GLU A 242 15.58 24.71 38.65
C GLU A 242 15.98 23.39 38.01
N ARG A 243 16.39 22.42 38.85
CA ARG A 243 16.86 21.10 38.39
C ARG A 243 15.69 20.30 37.82
N PRO A 244 15.85 19.61 36.68
CA PRO A 244 14.79 18.75 36.14
C PRO A 244 14.51 17.60 37.11
N VAL A 245 13.24 17.46 37.49
CA VAL A 245 12.72 16.41 38.36
C VAL A 245 12.87 15.07 37.63
N GLN A 246 13.57 14.11 38.25
CA GLN A 246 13.72 12.77 37.66
C GLN A 246 12.35 12.08 37.58
N PRO A 247 12.06 11.34 36.49
CA PRO A 247 10.78 10.68 36.32
C PRO A 247 10.57 9.62 37.42
N VAL A 248 9.43 9.74 38.11
CA VAL A 248 9.00 8.81 39.16
C VAL A 248 8.82 7.41 38.55
N ARG A 249 9.65 6.45 38.97
CA ARG A 249 9.47 5.03 38.65
C ARG A 249 8.19 4.54 39.33
N VAL A 250 7.16 4.30 38.54
CA VAL A 250 5.95 3.62 38.99
C VAL A 250 6.29 2.14 39.12
N GLU A 251 6.26 1.61 40.35
CA GLU A 251 6.42 0.18 40.57
C GLU A 251 5.30 -0.61 39.89
N GLN A 252 5.66 -1.77 39.33
CA GLN A 252 4.77 -2.62 38.57
C GLN A 252 3.60 -3.09 39.46
N LYS A 253 2.37 -2.69 39.13
CA LYS A 253 1.18 -3.14 39.88
C LYS A 253 0.95 -4.63 39.62
N ILE A 254 1.09 -5.44 40.67
CA ILE A 254 0.87 -6.89 40.65
C ILE A 254 -0.58 -7.18 40.24
N GLY A 255 -0.76 -8.00 39.21
CA GLY A 255 -2.08 -8.37 38.70
C GLY A 255 -2.80 -9.35 39.63
N ARG A 256 -4.15 -9.31 39.62
CA ARG A 256 -5.01 -10.13 40.50
C ARG A 256 -4.73 -11.64 40.44
N ASN A 257 -4.21 -12.15 39.33
CA ASN A 257 -3.89 -13.57 39.13
C ASN A 257 -2.38 -13.90 39.22
N ASP A 258 -1.51 -12.90 39.42
CA ASP A 258 -0.06 -13.09 39.50
C ASP A 258 0.35 -13.81 40.80
N PRO A 259 1.52 -14.48 40.83
CA PRO A 259 2.03 -15.06 42.06
C PRO A 259 2.20 -14.00 43.14
N CYS A 260 1.68 -14.29 44.34
CA CYS A 260 1.68 -13.33 45.44
C CYS A 260 3.12 -13.06 45.92
N PRO A 261 3.53 -11.79 46.11
CA PRO A 261 4.91 -11.42 46.43
C PRO A 261 5.38 -11.87 47.81
N CYS A 262 4.46 -12.35 48.67
CA CYS A 262 4.80 -12.93 49.98
C CYS A 262 5.42 -14.34 49.91
N GLY A 263 5.62 -14.90 48.72
CA GLY A 263 6.26 -16.21 48.54
C GLY A 263 5.38 -17.41 48.90
N SER A 264 4.08 -17.21 49.13
CA SER A 264 3.15 -18.27 49.57
C SER A 264 2.75 -19.29 48.48
N GLY A 265 3.23 -19.11 47.23
CA GLY A 265 2.88 -19.96 46.09
C GLY A 265 1.44 -19.82 45.58
N LYS A 266 0.62 -18.95 46.18
CA LYS A 266 -0.78 -18.70 45.79
C LYS A 266 -0.91 -17.47 44.88
N LYS A 267 -1.96 -17.43 44.05
CA LYS A 267 -2.30 -16.24 43.23
C LYS A 267 -2.72 -15.08 44.13
N TYR A 268 -2.38 -13.84 43.76
CA TYR A 268 -2.57 -12.63 44.56
C TYR A 268 -3.99 -12.50 45.13
N LYS A 269 -5.04 -12.74 44.33
CA LYS A 269 -6.46 -12.74 44.77
C LYS A 269 -6.85 -13.72 45.87
N HIS A 270 -6.06 -14.75 46.11
CA HIS A 270 -6.29 -15.76 47.15
C HIS A 270 -5.34 -15.60 48.33
N CYS A 271 -4.68 -14.45 48.43
CA CYS A 271 -3.76 -14.09 49.49
C CYS A 271 -3.90 -12.60 49.80
N HIS A 272 -2.93 -11.77 49.48
CA HIS A 272 -2.94 -10.35 49.85
C HIS A 272 -3.97 -9.50 49.07
N GLY A 273 -4.48 -10.00 47.95
CA GLY A 273 -5.57 -9.38 47.18
C GLY A 273 -6.95 -9.99 47.44
N GLN A 274 -7.16 -10.67 48.58
CA GLN A 274 -8.43 -11.35 48.86
C GLN A 274 -9.56 -10.39 49.32
N ASN A 275 -9.19 -9.19 49.78
CA ASN A 275 -10.12 -8.13 50.21
C ASN A 275 -10.03 -6.85 49.34
N GLN A 276 -9.41 -6.93 48.16
CA GLN A 276 -9.40 -5.91 47.11
C GLN A 276 -10.15 -6.42 45.88
#